data_AF-A0AA86UN55-F1
#
_entry.id   AF-A0AA86UN55-F1
#
_cell.length_a   1.000
_cell.length_b   1.000
_cell.length_c   1.000
_cell.angle_alpha   90.00
_cell.angle_beta   90.00
_cell.angle_gamma   90.00
#
_symmetry.space_group_name_H-M   'P 1'
#
loop_
_entity.id
_entity.type
_entity.pdbx_description
1 polymer ?
#
loop_
_entity_poly.entity_id
_entity_poly.type
_entity_poly.pdbx_seq_one_letter_code
_entity_poly.pdbx_strand_id
1 'polypeptide(L)'
;MLSVPSLSESNAESCVICQSQMPLSQIQADQSRQAVSNLPLVQQLQFSNDPLVIITLPCTHQFHRACLVKWIHFDNSTCPLCRTPINLPGLDAITWKLNNIAVRTRCSPESIRLGLKAEGWFNVQLQIVPPNGRVINRVRYVFHPAFSLNKLDILAAPYDLVMKLVSNSVEVVIEVLLEDGKHFTFTHQLSKDMCSRTYYEDMYNGLDESREINALEHFSTILTNYKRDEDYYVKEMPPPPRFQQREREQRGFFGKLFGGLFQG
;
A
#
# COMPACT_ATOMS: atom_id res chain seq x y z
N MET A 1 -43.72 9.82 -38.18
CA MET A 1 -42.66 10.65 -37.59
C MET A 1 -41.76 9.74 -36.78
N LEU A 2 -40.63 9.34 -37.36
CA LEU A 2 -39.64 8.50 -36.70
C LEU A 2 -38.78 9.42 -35.84
N SER A 3 -38.79 9.18 -34.53
CA SER A 3 -37.97 9.87 -33.54
C SER A 3 -36.49 9.53 -33.78
N VAL A 4 -35.70 10.59 -34.00
CA VAL A 4 -34.24 10.56 -34.05
C VAL A 4 -33.72 10.15 -32.67
N PRO A 5 -32.76 9.21 -32.54
CA PRO A 5 -32.09 8.99 -31.27
C PRO A 5 -31.18 10.20 -31.01
N SER A 6 -31.40 10.87 -29.88
CA SER A 6 -30.50 11.89 -29.36
C SER A 6 -29.14 11.26 -29.07
N LEU A 7 -28.16 11.53 -29.93
CA LEU A 7 -26.74 11.36 -29.63
C LEU A 7 -26.40 12.31 -28.48
N SER A 8 -26.39 11.80 -27.25
CA SER A 8 -25.69 12.47 -26.16
C SER A 8 -24.19 12.39 -26.48
N GLU A 9 -23.64 13.45 -27.06
CA GLU A 9 -22.20 13.67 -27.13
C GLU A 9 -21.65 13.58 -25.71
N SER A 10 -20.99 12.47 -25.39
CA SER A 10 -20.33 12.29 -24.11
C SER A 10 -19.12 13.22 -24.08
N ASN A 11 -19.24 14.37 -23.41
CA ASN A 11 -18.16 15.37 -23.25
C ASN A 11 -16.96 14.90 -22.39
N ALA A 12 -16.80 13.59 -22.20
CA ALA A 12 -15.73 12.98 -21.41
C ALA A 12 -15.40 11.58 -21.93
N GLU A 13 -14.13 11.21 -21.86
CA GLU A 13 -13.67 9.83 -21.95
C GLU A 13 -13.53 9.22 -20.55
N SER A 14 -13.18 7.94 -20.43
CA SER A 14 -12.91 7.29 -19.15
C SER A 14 -11.51 6.69 -19.11
N CYS A 15 -10.82 6.85 -17.98
CA CYS A 15 -9.51 6.25 -17.79
C CYS A 15 -9.66 4.75 -17.57
N VAL A 16 -9.09 3.91 -18.43
CA VAL A 16 -9.24 2.44 -18.32
C VAL A 16 -8.68 1.84 -17.02
N ILE A 17 -7.72 2.52 -16.37
CA ILE A 17 -7.08 2.02 -15.14
C ILE A 17 -7.97 2.24 -13.91
N CYS A 18 -8.53 3.44 -13.74
CA CYS A 18 -9.35 3.79 -12.56
C CYS A 18 -10.86 3.92 -12.85
N GLN A 19 -11.26 3.81 -14.11
CA GLN A 19 -12.64 3.95 -14.61
C GLN A 19 -13.30 5.31 -14.31
N SER A 20 -12.53 6.29 -13.86
CA SER A 20 -13.00 7.66 -13.62
C SER A 20 -13.01 8.48 -14.91
N GLN A 21 -13.84 9.52 -14.94
CA GLN A 21 -14.01 10.39 -16.11
C GLN A 21 -12.77 11.25 -16.38
N MET A 22 -12.49 11.46 -17.66
CA MET A 22 -11.48 12.35 -18.20
C MET A 22 -12.20 13.37 -19.10
N PRO A 23 -12.45 14.60 -18.61
CA PRO A 23 -13.15 15.61 -19.39
C PRO A 23 -12.39 15.94 -20.69
N LEU A 24 -13.11 16.04 -21.82
CA LEU A 24 -12.47 16.34 -23.12
C LEU A 24 -11.68 17.66 -23.10
N SER A 25 -12.18 18.68 -22.38
CA SER A 25 -11.51 19.96 -22.21
C SER A 25 -10.15 19.81 -21.50
N GLN A 26 -10.06 18.92 -20.51
CA GLN A 26 -8.83 18.65 -19.79
C GLN A 26 -7.86 17.84 -20.65
N ILE A 27 -8.34 16.82 -21.37
CA ILE A 27 -7.55 16.05 -22.33
C ILE A 27 -6.89 16.98 -23.35
N GLN A 28 -7.67 17.86 -23.97
CA GLN A 28 -7.18 18.81 -24.97
C GLN A 28 -6.15 19.80 -24.40
N ALA A 29 -6.40 20.31 -23.19
CA ALA A 29 -5.48 21.23 -22.51
C ALA A 29 -4.14 20.55 -22.18
N ASP A 30 -4.16 19.33 -21.63
CA ASP A 30 -2.96 18.57 -21.29
C ASP A 30 -2.18 18.09 -22.51
N GLN A 31 -2.88 17.66 -23.58
CA GLN A 31 -2.26 17.32 -24.85
C GLN A 31 -1.52 18.51 -25.46
N SER A 32 -2.15 19.69 -25.44
CA SER A 32 -1.54 20.92 -25.94
C SER A 32 -0.30 21.29 -25.12
N ARG A 33 -0.36 21.16 -23.78
CA ARG A 33 0.80 21.36 -22.90
C ARG A 33 1.94 20.38 -23.22
N GLN A 34 1.63 19.10 -23.41
CA GLN A 34 2.63 18.08 -23.73
C GLN A 34 3.31 18.34 -25.06
N ALA A 35 2.53 18.69 -26.10
CA ALA A 35 3.03 18.99 -27.43
C ALA A 35 4.03 20.17 -27.43
N VAL A 36 3.83 21.16 -26.56
CA VAL A 36 4.75 22.31 -26.43
C VAL A 36 5.98 21.96 -25.59
N SER A 37 5.83 21.09 -24.57
CA SER A 37 6.87 20.83 -23.59
C SER A 37 8.15 20.24 -24.19
N ASN A 38 8.05 19.46 -25.28
CA ASN A 38 9.15 18.63 -25.83
C ASN A 38 9.90 17.80 -24.78
N LEU A 39 9.34 17.64 -23.57
CA LEU A 39 10.00 16.97 -22.47
C LEU A 39 9.87 15.46 -22.64
N PRO A 40 10.90 14.68 -22.27
CA PRO A 40 10.78 13.23 -22.23
C PRO A 40 9.62 12.77 -21.34
N LEU A 41 9.01 11.63 -21.68
CA LEU A 41 7.86 11.09 -20.95
C LEU A 41 8.15 10.90 -19.45
N VAL A 42 9.37 10.50 -19.08
CA VAL A 42 9.80 10.39 -17.67
C VAL A 42 9.61 11.71 -16.91
N GLN A 43 9.89 12.84 -17.54
CA GLN A 43 9.74 14.15 -16.91
C GLN A 43 8.26 14.56 -16.80
N GLN A 44 7.44 14.20 -17.78
CA GLN A 44 5.99 14.42 -17.72
C GLN A 44 5.31 13.58 -16.62
N LEU A 45 5.92 12.45 -16.26
CA LEU A 45 5.44 11.57 -15.19
C LEU A 45 5.96 11.97 -13.79
N GLN A 46 6.82 12.97 -13.66
CA GLN A 46 7.25 13.49 -12.35
C GLN A 46 6.06 13.93 -11.51
N PHE A 47 6.21 13.88 -10.19
CA PHE A 47 5.18 14.22 -9.22
C PHE A 47 4.53 15.57 -9.53
N SER A 48 3.19 15.53 -9.56
CA SER A 48 2.32 16.68 -9.76
C SER A 48 1.34 16.75 -8.59
N ASN A 49 1.10 17.96 -8.08
CA ASN A 49 0.06 18.19 -7.07
C ASN A 49 -1.36 17.96 -7.61
N ASP A 50 -1.52 17.99 -8.93
CA ASP A 50 -2.78 17.63 -9.60
C ASP A 50 -2.69 16.17 -10.09
N PRO A 51 -3.39 15.22 -9.44
CA PRO A 51 -3.40 13.81 -9.84
C PRO A 51 -4.27 13.55 -11.08
N LEU A 52 -5.11 14.52 -11.46
CA LEU A 52 -6.01 14.43 -12.61
C LEU A 52 -5.34 14.87 -13.92
N VAL A 53 -4.07 15.30 -13.88
CA VAL A 53 -3.28 15.57 -15.09
C VAL A 53 -3.33 14.35 -16.00
N ILE A 54 -3.66 14.57 -17.27
CA ILE A 54 -3.82 13.52 -18.26
C ILE A 54 -2.54 13.40 -19.07
N ILE A 55 -2.00 12.19 -19.20
CA ILE A 55 -0.83 11.87 -20.02
C ILE A 55 -1.28 11.17 -21.30
N THR A 56 -0.83 11.68 -22.45
CA THR A 56 -1.03 11.03 -23.75
C THR A 56 0.24 10.31 -24.15
N LEU A 57 0.15 8.98 -24.28
CA LEU A 57 1.29 8.18 -24.73
C LEU A 57 1.56 8.40 -26.23
N PRO A 58 2.76 8.03 -26.74
CA PRO A 58 3.05 8.08 -28.18
C PRO A 58 2.09 7.26 -29.05
N CYS A 59 1.45 6.23 -28.47
CA CYS A 59 0.38 5.44 -29.09
C CYS A 59 -1.01 6.10 -29.02
N THR A 60 -1.07 7.40 -28.73
CA THR A 60 -2.24 8.30 -28.60
C THR A 60 -3.26 7.98 -27.51
N HIS A 61 -3.11 6.87 -26.79
CA HIS A 61 -3.96 6.56 -25.63
C HIS A 61 -3.68 7.47 -24.44
N GLN A 62 -4.73 7.81 -23.69
CA GLN A 62 -4.70 8.77 -22.59
C GLN A 62 -5.03 8.11 -21.24
N PHE A 63 -4.35 8.56 -20.19
CA PHE A 63 -4.55 8.09 -18.82
C PHE A 63 -4.31 9.23 -17.84
N HIS A 64 -4.90 9.17 -16.65
CA HIS A 64 -4.40 10.00 -15.55
C HIS A 64 -2.94 9.65 -15.28
N ARG A 65 -2.12 10.68 -15.05
CA ARG A 65 -0.70 10.55 -14.66
C ARG A 65 -0.55 9.54 -13.52
N ALA A 66 -1.31 9.74 -12.44
CA ALA A 66 -1.34 8.89 -11.26
C ALA A 66 -1.56 7.41 -11.60
N CYS A 67 -2.50 7.15 -12.51
CA CYS A 67 -2.86 5.80 -12.92
C CYS A 67 -1.77 5.15 -13.76
N LEU A 68 -1.20 5.88 -14.72
CA LEU A 68 -0.12 5.39 -15.57
C LEU A 68 1.15 5.11 -14.75
N VAL A 69 1.49 6.00 -13.82
CA VAL A 69 2.60 5.81 -12.88
C VAL A 69 2.39 4.55 -12.01
N LYS A 70 1.19 4.35 -11.46
CA LYS A 70 0.85 3.11 -10.72
C LYS A 70 0.98 1.87 -11.60
N TRP A 71 0.57 1.93 -12.87
CA TRP A 71 0.74 0.81 -13.80
C TRP A 71 2.21 0.42 -13.97
N ILE A 72 3.09 1.42 -14.15
CA ILE A 72 4.55 1.24 -14.29
C ILE A 72 5.19 0.77 -12.98
N HIS A 73 4.64 1.14 -11.82
CA HIS A 73 5.08 0.65 -10.49
C HIS A 73 4.94 -0.88 -10.32
N PHE A 74 3.99 -1.50 -11.03
CA PHE A 74 3.84 -2.96 -11.06
C PHE A 74 4.70 -3.62 -12.14
N ASP A 75 5.83 -3.00 -12.51
CA ASP A 75 6.79 -3.49 -13.51
C ASP A 75 6.18 -3.69 -14.92
N ASN A 76 5.10 -2.95 -15.24
CA ASN A 76 4.53 -2.96 -16.58
C ASN A 76 5.19 -1.88 -17.46
N SER A 77 5.72 -2.29 -18.60
CA SER A 77 6.42 -1.42 -19.57
C SER A 77 5.64 -1.21 -20.88
N THR A 78 4.34 -1.48 -20.88
CA THR A 78 3.50 -1.41 -22.09
C THR A 78 2.20 -0.63 -21.83
N CYS A 79 1.62 -0.05 -22.89
CA CYS A 79 0.34 0.64 -22.81
C CYS A 79 -0.76 -0.34 -22.34
N PRO A 80 -1.57 0.01 -21.33
CA PRO A 80 -2.67 -0.84 -20.85
C PRO A 80 -3.71 -1.21 -21.93
N LEU A 81 -3.86 -0.38 -22.96
CA LEU A 81 -4.86 -0.54 -24.02
C LEU A 81 -4.32 -1.35 -25.20
N CYS A 82 -3.24 -0.90 -25.82
CA CYS A 82 -2.74 -1.51 -27.06
C CYS A 82 -1.44 -2.30 -26.89
N ARG A 83 -0.89 -2.40 -25.68
CA ARG A 83 0.36 -3.08 -25.36
C ARG A 83 1.61 -2.56 -26.11
N THR A 84 1.51 -1.39 -26.75
CA THR A 84 2.69 -0.73 -27.33
C THR A 84 3.69 -0.43 -26.21
N PRO A 85 4.99 -0.73 -26.39
CA PRO A 85 6.00 -0.43 -25.38
C PRO A 85 6.04 1.05 -25.01
N ILE A 86 6.15 1.33 -23.72
CA ILE A 86 6.32 2.68 -23.18
C ILE A 86 7.83 2.88 -23.01
N ASN A 87 8.40 3.78 -23.82
CA ASN A 87 9.82 4.11 -23.73
C ASN A 87 10.05 5.21 -22.68
N LEU A 88 10.83 4.89 -21.65
CA LEU A 88 11.13 5.75 -20.51
C LEU A 88 12.66 5.86 -20.33
N PRO A 89 13.35 6.64 -21.18
CA PRO A 89 14.80 6.76 -21.11
C PRO A 89 15.23 7.41 -19.79
N GLY A 90 16.27 6.87 -19.15
CA GLY A 90 16.81 7.37 -17.89
C GLY A 90 16.03 6.97 -16.64
N LEU A 91 14.99 6.13 -16.78
CA LEU A 91 14.20 5.64 -15.65
C LEU A 91 15.04 4.81 -14.67
N ASP A 92 16.02 4.07 -15.18
CA ASP A 92 16.94 3.24 -14.41
C ASP A 92 17.77 4.03 -13.38
N ALA A 93 18.07 5.30 -13.67
CA ALA A 93 18.79 6.19 -12.76
C ALA A 93 17.98 6.59 -11.52
N ILE A 94 16.65 6.46 -11.57
CA ILE A 94 15.73 6.82 -10.48
C ILE A 94 14.93 5.63 -9.94
N THR A 95 15.18 4.42 -10.44
CA THR A 95 14.40 3.21 -10.08
C THR A 95 14.95 2.53 -8.84
N TRP A 96 14.11 2.41 -7.82
CA TRP A 96 14.33 1.62 -6.62
C TRP A 96 13.52 0.33 -6.71
N LYS A 97 14.17 -0.84 -6.62
CA LYS A 97 13.45 -2.12 -6.57
C LYS A 97 13.36 -2.64 -5.14
N LEU A 98 12.19 -3.15 -4.78
CA LEU A 98 11.95 -3.79 -3.51
C LEU A 98 11.41 -5.20 -3.74
N ASN A 99 12.11 -6.21 -3.23
CA ASN A 99 11.65 -7.59 -3.26
C ASN A 99 10.99 -7.93 -1.91
N ASN A 100 9.72 -8.30 -1.93
CA ASN A 100 8.98 -8.86 -0.81
C ASN A 100 9.02 -10.39 -0.92
N ILE A 101 9.89 -11.02 -0.14
CA ILE A 101 10.06 -12.48 -0.13
C ILE A 101 9.33 -13.01 1.09
N ALA A 102 8.24 -13.73 0.88
CA ALA A 102 7.42 -14.29 1.95
C ALA A 102 7.52 -15.83 1.94
N VAL A 103 7.92 -16.40 3.08
CA VAL A 103 8.03 -17.85 3.28
C VAL A 103 7.09 -18.27 4.40
N ARG A 104 6.16 -19.18 4.11
CA ARG A 104 5.29 -19.76 5.13
C ARG A 104 6.14 -20.53 6.14
N THR A 105 5.91 -20.27 7.42
CA THR A 105 6.62 -20.93 8.51
C THR A 105 5.65 -21.54 9.51
N ARG A 106 6.17 -22.49 10.31
CA ARG A 106 5.43 -23.02 11.45
C ARG A 106 5.47 -22.00 12.60
N CYS A 107 4.36 -21.86 13.31
CA CYS A 107 4.32 -21.10 14.55
C CYS A 107 5.34 -21.67 15.57
N SER A 108 6.03 -20.81 16.30
CA SER A 108 6.95 -21.28 17.34
C SER A 108 6.17 -21.87 18.52
N PRO A 109 6.73 -22.86 19.24
CA PRO A 109 6.11 -23.38 20.46
C PRO A 109 5.75 -22.27 21.47
N GLU A 110 6.60 -21.24 21.60
CA GLU A 110 6.34 -20.06 22.44
C GLU A 110 5.06 -19.31 22.04
N SER A 111 4.91 -19.03 20.75
CA SER A 111 3.75 -18.31 20.21
C SER A 111 2.46 -19.14 20.34
N ILE A 112 2.55 -20.46 20.21
CA ILE A 112 1.41 -21.37 20.47
C ILE A 112 1.03 -21.32 21.96
N ARG A 113 2.01 -21.33 22.88
CA ARG A 113 1.75 -21.21 24.33
C ARG A 113 1.05 -19.90 24.70
N LEU A 114 1.35 -18.82 23.98
CA LEU A 114 0.68 -17.52 24.11
C LEU A 114 -0.71 -17.46 23.44
N GLY A 115 -1.22 -18.60 22.93
CA GLY A 115 -2.57 -18.71 22.36
C GLY A 115 -2.70 -18.24 20.91
N LEU A 116 -1.58 -18.00 20.22
CA LEU A 116 -1.61 -17.61 18.81
C LEU A 116 -1.91 -18.83 17.92
N LYS A 117 -2.67 -18.61 16.84
CA LYS A 117 -3.03 -19.67 15.88
C LYS A 117 -1.76 -20.31 15.31
N ALA A 118 -1.72 -21.63 15.17
CA ALA A 118 -0.55 -22.34 14.63
C ALA A 118 -0.31 -22.05 13.13
N GLU A 119 -1.36 -21.63 12.43
CA GLU A 119 -1.38 -21.42 10.98
C GLU A 119 -1.30 -19.95 10.58
N GLY A 120 -0.78 -19.69 9.38
CA GLY A 120 -0.79 -18.36 8.74
C GLY A 120 0.42 -17.48 9.08
N TRP A 121 1.50 -18.08 9.55
CA TRP A 121 2.76 -17.40 9.85
C TRP A 121 3.65 -17.34 8.62
N PHE A 122 4.18 -16.15 8.36
CA PHE A 122 5.14 -15.93 7.28
C PHE A 122 6.37 -15.23 7.83
N ASN A 123 7.55 -15.71 7.45
CA ASN A 123 8.75 -14.90 7.53
C ASN A 123 8.81 -14.08 6.25
N VAL A 124 8.75 -12.76 6.38
CA VAL A 124 8.88 -11.81 5.27
C VAL A 124 10.26 -11.19 5.35
N GLN A 125 10.96 -11.20 4.23
CA GLN A 125 12.22 -10.50 4.02
C GLN A 125 12.01 -9.43 2.94
N LEU A 126 12.32 -8.17 3.27
CA LEU A 126 12.39 -7.11 2.28
C LEU A 126 13.85 -6.91 1.87
N GLN A 127 14.09 -6.87 0.56
CA GLN A 127 15.41 -6.55 0.00
C GLN A 127 15.30 -5.29 -0.86
N ILE A 128 16.09 -4.27 -0.53
CA ILE A 128 16.13 -3.00 -1.25
C ILE A 128 17.29 -3.03 -2.24
N VAL A 129 16.99 -2.70 -3.49
CA VAL A 129 17.98 -2.51 -4.55
C VAL A 129 17.94 -1.05 -5.01
N PRO A 130 19.00 -0.28 -4.76
CA PRO A 130 19.05 1.12 -5.16
C PRO A 130 19.27 1.28 -6.68
N PRO A 131 19.02 2.47 -7.23
CA PRO A 131 19.38 2.79 -8.62
C PRO A 131 20.88 2.65 -8.87
N ASN A 132 21.25 2.46 -10.13
CA ASN A 132 22.65 2.28 -10.53
C ASN A 132 23.53 3.45 -10.07
N GLY A 133 24.65 3.13 -9.43
CA GLY A 133 25.61 4.13 -8.94
C GLY A 133 25.22 4.83 -7.64
N ARG A 134 24.11 4.45 -6.99
CA ARG A 134 23.71 4.97 -5.68
C ARG A 134 24.18 4.04 -4.57
N VAL A 135 24.81 4.60 -3.54
CA VAL A 135 25.28 3.85 -2.36
C VAL A 135 24.44 4.25 -1.15
N ILE A 136 23.85 3.25 -0.51
CA ILE A 136 23.03 3.42 0.68
C ILE A 136 23.97 3.56 1.89
N ASN A 137 23.70 4.55 2.75
CA ASN A 137 24.37 4.73 4.03
C ASN A 137 23.53 4.13 5.17
N ARG A 138 22.21 4.41 5.17
CA ARG A 138 21.26 3.88 6.17
C ARG A 138 19.90 3.59 5.56
N VAL A 139 19.24 2.55 6.03
CA VAL A 139 17.81 2.33 5.85
C VAL A 139 17.10 2.35 7.19
N ARG A 140 16.03 3.14 7.29
CA ARG A 140 15.10 3.12 8.42
C ARG A 140 13.76 2.56 7.99
N TYR A 141 13.29 1.55 8.70
CA TYR A 141 11.92 1.06 8.60
C TYR A 141 11.08 1.68 9.70
N VAL A 142 9.98 2.35 9.33
CA VAL A 142 9.02 2.94 10.25
C VAL A 142 7.69 2.22 10.11
N PHE A 143 7.20 1.66 11.22
CA PHE A 143 5.96 0.94 11.31
C PHE A 143 4.89 1.79 11.99
N HIS A 144 3.64 1.36 11.85
CA HIS A 144 2.51 1.96 12.54
C HIS A 144 2.78 2.09 14.06
N PRO A 145 2.38 3.20 14.71
CA PRO A 145 2.70 3.46 16.13
C PRO A 145 2.21 2.40 17.13
N ALA A 146 1.24 1.56 16.74
CA ALA A 146 0.76 0.45 17.57
C ALA A 146 1.76 -0.71 17.73
N PHE A 147 2.82 -0.75 16.91
CA PHE A 147 3.87 -1.76 17.04
C PHE A 147 4.83 -1.39 18.17
N SER A 148 5.19 -2.37 19.01
CA SER A 148 6.15 -2.17 20.10
C SER A 148 7.53 -1.73 19.60
N LEU A 149 7.93 -2.21 18.42
CA LEU A 149 9.06 -1.69 17.65
C LEU A 149 8.49 -0.95 16.44
N ASN A 150 8.34 0.36 16.56
CA ASN A 150 7.78 1.20 15.50
C ASN A 150 8.84 1.84 14.59
N LYS A 151 10.13 1.68 14.90
CA LYS A 151 11.27 2.15 14.10
C LYS A 151 12.43 1.16 14.19
N LEU A 152 13.09 0.91 13.07
CA LEU A 152 14.29 0.07 12.99
C LEU A 152 15.29 0.70 12.02
N ASP A 153 16.50 0.99 12.52
CA ASP A 153 17.62 1.50 11.72
C ASP A 153 18.59 0.36 11.36
N ILE A 154 18.95 0.26 10.09
CA ILE A 154 20.00 -0.63 9.58
C ILE A 154 21.08 0.22 8.92
N LEU A 155 22.30 0.16 9.47
CA LEU A 155 23.43 1.02 9.09
C LEU A 155 24.44 0.34 8.17
N ALA A 156 24.29 -0.96 7.92
CA ALA A 156 25.22 -1.73 7.09
C ALA A 156 24.47 -2.77 6.27
N ALA A 157 24.96 -3.05 5.06
CA ALA A 157 24.42 -4.09 4.22
C ALA A 157 24.58 -5.49 4.85
N PRO A 158 23.65 -6.43 4.62
CA PRO A 158 22.41 -6.27 3.84
C PRO A 158 21.36 -5.45 4.61
N TYR A 159 20.73 -4.49 3.94
CA TYR A 159 19.71 -3.59 4.52
C TYR A 159 18.34 -4.27 4.67
N ASP A 160 18.33 -5.58 4.89
CA ASP A 160 17.13 -6.38 4.77
C ASP A 160 16.28 -6.31 6.05
N LEU A 161 14.98 -6.10 5.90
CA LEU A 161 14.03 -6.27 6.99
C LEU A 161 13.53 -7.70 7.03
N VAL A 162 13.82 -8.44 8.11
CA VAL A 162 13.26 -9.78 8.35
C VAL A 162 12.27 -9.72 9.50
N MET A 163 11.04 -10.15 9.26
CA MET A 163 10.01 -10.18 10.30
C MET A 163 8.98 -11.30 10.15
N LYS A 164 8.28 -11.59 11.24
CA LYS A 164 7.13 -12.49 11.25
C LYS A 164 5.85 -11.72 11.02
N LEU A 165 5.15 -12.04 9.93
CA LEU A 165 3.87 -11.43 9.58
C LEU A 165 2.72 -12.38 9.95
N VAL A 166 1.84 -11.90 10.83
CA VAL A 166 0.60 -12.59 11.23
C VAL A 166 -0.62 -11.91 10.60
N SER A 167 -0.66 -10.57 10.66
CA SER A 167 -1.70 -9.73 10.06
C SER A 167 -1.79 -9.91 8.54
N ASN A 168 -2.96 -9.62 7.97
CA ASN A 168 -3.17 -9.77 6.52
C ASN A 168 -2.47 -8.68 5.70
N SER A 169 -2.26 -7.50 6.30
CA SER A 169 -1.65 -6.36 5.63
C SER A 169 -0.98 -5.47 6.67
N VAL A 170 0.31 -5.18 6.51
CA VAL A 170 1.03 -4.20 7.34
C VAL A 170 1.72 -3.22 6.41
N GLU A 171 1.48 -1.92 6.58
CA GLU A 171 2.18 -0.90 5.82
C GLU A 171 3.45 -0.47 6.57
N VAL A 172 4.53 -0.26 5.83
CA VAL A 172 5.81 0.22 6.34
C VAL A 172 6.26 1.41 5.50
N VAL A 173 6.75 2.45 6.17
CA VAL A 173 7.45 3.56 5.52
C VAL A 173 8.95 3.27 5.60
N ILE A 174 9.64 3.37 4.48
CA ILE A 174 11.06 3.07 4.34
C ILE A 174 11.77 4.39 4.03
N GLU A 175 12.67 4.82 4.91
CA GLU A 175 13.51 6.01 4.73
C GLU A 175 14.94 5.56 4.41
N VAL A 176 15.41 5.87 3.20
CA VAL A 176 16.77 5.56 2.76
C VAL A 176 17.59 6.84 2.77
N LEU A 177 18.72 6.82 3.48
CA LEU A 177 19.75 7.86 3.43
C LEU A 177 20.91 7.35 2.57
N LEU A 178 21.29 8.14 1.58
CA LEU A 178 22.41 7.87 0.68
C LEU A 178 23.69 8.53 1.19
N GLU A 179 24.85 8.10 0.68
CA GLU A 179 26.16 8.68 1.04
C GLU A 179 26.30 10.16 0.63
N ASP A 180 25.62 10.59 -0.43
CA ASP A 180 25.60 11.99 -0.89
C ASP A 180 24.72 12.90 -0.03
N GLY A 181 24.13 12.37 1.04
CA GLY A 181 23.24 13.09 1.95
C GLY A 181 21.79 13.20 1.48
N LYS A 182 21.46 12.69 0.28
CA LYS A 182 20.07 12.67 -0.19
C LYS A 182 19.26 11.61 0.54
N HIS A 183 17.98 11.90 0.71
CA HIS A 183 17.00 10.99 1.29
C HIS A 183 15.98 10.58 0.24
N PHE A 184 15.60 9.30 0.27
CA PHE A 184 14.46 8.79 -0.48
C PHE A 184 13.55 8.03 0.47
N THR A 185 12.29 8.43 0.54
CA THR A 185 11.28 7.81 1.40
C THR A 185 10.23 7.15 0.53
N PHE A 186 9.80 5.93 0.85
CA PHE A 186 8.70 5.28 0.13
C PHE A 186 7.88 4.37 1.04
N THR A 187 6.59 4.18 0.73
CA THR A 187 5.72 3.25 1.46
C THR A 187 5.64 1.90 0.75
N HIS A 188 5.54 0.83 1.55
CA HIS A 188 5.31 -0.51 1.06
C HIS A 188 4.30 -1.27 1.91
N GLN A 189 3.43 -2.00 1.25
CA GLN A 189 2.52 -2.93 1.89
C GLN A 189 3.19 -4.30 2.01
N LEU A 190 3.60 -4.69 3.21
CA LEU A 190 4.10 -6.03 3.50
C LEU A 190 3.04 -7.07 3.12
N SER A 191 3.45 -8.03 2.30
CA SER A 191 2.56 -9.08 1.79
C SER A 191 3.04 -10.48 2.18
N LYS A 192 2.07 -11.40 2.31
CA LYS A 192 2.31 -12.84 2.44
C LYS A 192 2.62 -13.50 1.09
N ASP A 193 2.44 -12.77 -0.01
CA ASP A 193 2.77 -13.21 -1.35
C ASP A 193 4.17 -12.73 -1.75
N MET A 194 4.89 -13.54 -2.51
CA MET A 194 6.17 -13.15 -3.09
C MET A 194 5.92 -12.14 -4.21
N CYS A 195 6.54 -10.95 -4.13
CA CYS A 195 6.41 -9.96 -5.19
C CYS A 195 7.62 -9.02 -5.27
N SER A 196 7.78 -8.39 -6.44
CA SER A 196 8.72 -7.28 -6.64
C SER A 196 7.92 -6.01 -6.95
N ARG A 197 8.41 -4.87 -6.46
CA ARG A 197 7.81 -3.54 -6.68
C ARG A 197 8.89 -2.54 -7.06
N THR A 198 8.55 -1.61 -7.94
CA THR A 198 9.46 -0.57 -8.44
C THR A 198 8.98 0.80 -7.99
N TYR A 199 9.81 1.53 -7.27
CA TYR A 199 9.58 2.92 -6.85
C TYR A 199 10.48 3.85 -7.62
N TYR A 200 10.11 5.12 -7.71
CA TYR A 200 10.78 6.07 -8.58
C TYR A 200 11.00 7.41 -7.87
N GLU A 201 12.25 7.85 -7.80
CA GLU A 201 12.59 9.18 -7.25
C GLU A 201 11.82 10.27 -8.01
N ASP A 202 11.23 11.22 -7.27
CA ASP A 202 10.42 12.34 -7.79
C ASP A 202 9.26 11.98 -8.73
N MET A 203 8.89 10.69 -8.83
CA MET A 203 7.78 10.23 -9.68
C MET A 203 6.75 9.42 -8.88
N TYR A 204 7.19 8.45 -8.08
CA TYR A 204 6.30 7.64 -7.25
C TYR A 204 7.02 6.94 -6.11
N ASN A 205 6.61 7.27 -4.89
CA ASN A 205 7.18 6.72 -3.67
C ASN A 205 6.19 5.77 -2.94
N GLY A 206 5.20 5.23 -3.65
CA GLY A 206 4.11 4.46 -3.03
C GLY A 206 2.87 5.30 -2.77
N LEU A 207 3.03 6.61 -2.63
CA LEU A 207 1.94 7.59 -2.59
C LEU A 207 2.02 8.52 -3.80
N ASP A 208 0.89 9.07 -4.21
CA ASP A 208 0.81 10.09 -5.26
C ASP A 208 0.30 11.43 -4.69
N GLU A 209 0.69 11.70 -3.44
CA GLU A 209 0.26 12.87 -2.66
C GLU A 209 1.42 13.77 -2.27
N SER A 210 2.65 13.23 -2.22
CA SER A 210 3.86 13.96 -1.86
C SER A 210 5.10 13.41 -2.53
N ARG A 211 6.13 14.27 -2.69
CA ARG A 211 7.48 13.85 -3.14
C ARG A 211 8.24 13.08 -2.07
N GLU A 212 8.03 13.45 -0.81
CA GLU A 212 8.64 12.85 0.37
C GLU A 212 7.55 12.52 1.39
N ILE A 213 7.75 11.43 2.13
CA ILE A 213 6.77 10.90 3.07
C ILE A 213 7.30 11.14 4.48
N ASN A 214 6.60 12.00 5.22
CA ASN A 214 6.81 12.10 6.65
C ASN A 214 6.07 10.93 7.33
N ALA A 215 6.82 9.99 7.90
CA ALA A 215 6.22 8.78 8.47
C ALA A 215 5.25 9.07 9.64
N LEU A 216 5.49 10.13 10.43
CA LEU A 216 4.58 10.49 11.54
C LEU A 216 3.27 11.04 11.01
N GLU A 217 3.33 11.95 10.04
CA GLU A 217 2.14 12.52 9.39
C GLU A 217 1.35 11.42 8.67
N HIS A 218 2.03 10.57 7.89
CA HIS A 218 1.45 9.45 7.17
C HIS A 218 0.60 8.54 8.08
N PHE A 219 1.19 8.05 9.18
CA PHE A 219 0.46 7.18 10.10
C PHE A 219 -0.60 7.94 10.92
N SER A 220 -0.45 9.25 11.14
CA SER A 220 -1.47 10.04 11.84
C SER A 220 -2.76 10.15 11.03
N THR A 221 -2.67 10.32 9.70
CA THR A 221 -3.82 10.35 8.79
C THR A 221 -4.53 8.99 8.72
N ILE A 222 -3.79 7.89 8.84
CA ILE A 222 -4.39 6.55 8.95
C ILE A 222 -5.13 6.41 10.28
N LEU A 223 -4.56 6.92 11.38
CA LEU A 223 -5.14 6.84 12.72
C LEU A 223 -6.42 7.68 12.88
N THR A 224 -6.55 8.82 12.19
CA THR A 224 -7.81 9.59 12.22
C THR A 224 -8.99 8.80 11.64
N ASN A 225 -8.72 7.89 10.71
CA ASN A 225 -9.70 6.96 10.17
C ASN A 225 -9.86 5.69 11.04
N TYR A 226 -8.97 5.48 12.01
CA TYR A 226 -8.99 4.34 12.92
C TYR A 226 -9.75 4.69 14.21
N LYS A 227 -11.06 4.41 14.22
CA LYS A 227 -11.89 4.61 15.41
C LYS A 227 -11.67 3.50 16.44
N ARG A 228 -10.57 3.59 17.19
CA ARG A 228 -10.19 2.66 18.27
C ARG A 228 -11.34 2.36 19.24
N ASP A 229 -12.14 3.38 19.57
CA ASP A 229 -13.22 3.23 20.54
C ASP A 229 -14.36 2.35 20.01
N GLU A 230 -14.71 2.42 18.71
CA GLU A 230 -15.78 1.59 18.11
C GLU A 230 -15.35 0.13 17.87
N ASP A 231 -14.07 -0.12 17.55
CA ASP A 231 -13.60 -1.43 17.06
C ASP A 231 -13.04 -2.38 18.13
N TYR A 232 -12.51 -1.89 19.26
CA TYR A 232 -11.77 -2.75 20.20
C TYR A 232 -12.34 -2.85 21.62
N TYR A 233 -13.17 -1.90 22.09
CA TYR A 233 -13.48 -1.82 23.53
C TYR A 233 -14.95 -1.66 23.92
N VAL A 234 -15.91 -1.39 23.02
CA VAL A 234 -17.34 -1.30 23.41
C VAL A 234 -18.07 -2.64 23.41
N LYS A 235 -17.57 -3.65 22.69
CA LYS A 235 -18.12 -5.00 22.73
C LYS A 235 -17.26 -5.86 23.64
N GLU A 236 -17.81 -6.26 24.79
CA GLU A 236 -17.25 -7.37 25.55
C GLU A 236 -17.06 -8.56 24.61
N MET A 237 -15.82 -9.01 24.47
CA MET A 237 -15.54 -10.23 23.72
C MET A 237 -16.20 -11.39 24.47
N PRO A 238 -17.02 -12.22 23.80
CA PRO A 238 -17.54 -13.41 24.46
C PRO A 238 -16.36 -14.26 24.95
N PRO A 239 -16.46 -14.86 26.15
CA PRO A 239 -15.38 -15.65 26.70
C PRO A 239 -14.99 -16.77 25.72
N PRO A 240 -13.72 -17.17 25.65
CA PRO A 240 -13.29 -18.22 24.71
C PRO A 240 -14.12 -19.50 24.92
N PRO A 241 -14.37 -20.32 23.88
CA PRO A 241 -15.25 -21.50 23.98
C PRO A 241 -14.92 -22.46 25.13
N ARG A 242 -13.63 -22.52 25.52
CA ARG A 242 -13.12 -23.28 26.67
C ARG A 242 -13.66 -22.80 28.03
N PHE A 243 -13.98 -21.52 28.15
CA PHE A 243 -14.52 -20.89 29.36
C PHE A 243 -16.05 -20.77 29.33
N GLN A 244 -16.67 -20.87 28.15
CA GLN A 244 -18.14 -20.87 28.01
C GLN A 244 -18.81 -22.09 28.67
N GLN A 245 -18.13 -23.24 28.74
CA GLN A 245 -18.66 -24.45 29.41
C GLN A 245 -18.70 -24.30 30.94
N ARG A 246 -17.71 -23.63 31.55
CA ARG A 246 -17.67 -23.41 33.01
C ARG A 246 -18.80 -22.49 33.50
N GLU A 247 -19.18 -21.48 32.72
CA GLU A 247 -20.26 -20.57 33.08
C GLU A 247 -21.65 -21.22 32.97
N ARG A 248 -21.86 -22.10 31.99
CA ARG A 248 -23.11 -22.89 31.89
C ARG A 248 -23.26 -23.86 33.05
N GLU A 249 -22.17 -24.49 33.49
CA GLU A 249 -22.19 -25.40 34.64
C GLU A 249 -22.41 -24.65 35.97
N GLN A 250 -21.79 -23.49 36.16
CA GLN A 250 -22.01 -22.67 37.37
C GLN A 250 -23.43 -22.09 37.44
N ARG A 251 -23.99 -21.60 36.31
CA ARG A 251 -25.38 -21.11 36.27
C ARG A 251 -26.41 -22.25 36.44
N GLY A 252 -26.10 -23.44 35.95
CA GLY A 252 -26.94 -24.64 36.17
C GLY A 252 -26.89 -25.19 37.60
N PHE A 253 -25.77 -25.03 38.30
CA PHE A 253 -25.59 -25.49 39.67
C PHE A 253 -26.28 -24.56 40.70
N PHE A 254 -26.14 -23.23 40.56
CA PHE A 254 -26.80 -22.28 41.45
C PHE A 254 -28.32 -22.18 41.24
N GLY A 255 -28.82 -22.45 40.02
CA GLY A 255 -30.26 -22.49 39.76
C GLY A 255 -30.99 -23.71 40.34
N LYS A 256 -30.28 -24.80 40.66
CA LYS A 256 -30.88 -26.02 41.25
C LYS A 256 -30.79 -26.08 42.78
N LEU A 257 -29.94 -25.27 43.42
CA LEU A 257 -29.73 -25.29 44.87
C LEU A 257 -30.66 -24.37 45.67
N PHE A 258 -31.34 -23.40 45.03
CA PHE A 258 -32.22 -22.44 45.73
C PHE A 258 -33.71 -22.52 45.34
N GLY A 259 -34.14 -23.53 44.58
CA GLY A 259 -35.53 -23.71 44.16
C GLY A 259 -36.43 -24.53 45.09
N GLY A 260 -36.02 -24.80 46.34
CA GLY A 260 -36.69 -25.78 47.21
C GLY A 260 -36.82 -25.43 48.69
N LEU A 261 -36.73 -24.16 49.07
CA LEU A 261 -36.85 -23.73 50.48
C LEU A 261 -37.70 -22.46 50.58
N PHE A 262 -39.01 -22.56 50.29
CA PHE A 262 -40.09 -21.71 50.83
C PHE A 262 -41.45 -22.28 50.37
N GLN A 263 -41.87 -23.40 50.98
CA GLN A 263 -43.28 -23.78 51.13
C GLN A 263 -43.37 -24.54 52.46
N GLY A 264 -44.09 -23.96 53.43
CA GLY A 264 -44.23 -24.44 54.80
C GLY A 264 -44.47 -23.26 55.74
#